data_AF-A0A7V5H539-F1
#
_entry.id   AF-A0A7V5H539-F1
#
_cell.length_a   1.000
_cell.length_b   1.000
_cell.length_c   1.000
_cell.angle_alpha   90.00
_cell.angle_beta   90.00
_cell.angle_gamma   90.00
#
_symmetry.space_group_name_H-M   'P 1'
#
loop_
_entity.id
_entity.type
_entity.pdbx_description
1 polymer ?
#
loop_
_entity_poly.entity_id
_entity_poly.type
_entity_poly.pdbx_seq_one_letter_code
_entity_poly.pdbx_strand_id
1 'polypeptide(L)'
;MKQSVKNLLNMVLFIVLLFINFSFLSAQTDSLQFIYLANTNAAYENCHCGYNPLGGLDRIGHLVNEIRRKNPQVVFIDGGDFTNSYPFDELNRLTIEIYKHLKPDIMMLADQEFQTGNRKIAPSLSKLPSFLLASNFTFKDLPLKPVKYLSCGKA
;
A
#
# COMPACT_ATOMS: atom_id res chain seq x y z
N MET A 1 47.41 36.34 -28.42
CA MET A 1 47.27 34.85 -28.38
C MET A 1 46.74 34.33 -27.05
N LYS A 2 47.38 34.62 -25.89
CA LYS A 2 46.94 34.13 -24.56
C LYS A 2 45.49 34.48 -24.17
N GLN A 3 45.03 35.70 -24.48
CA GLN A 3 43.67 36.15 -24.16
C GLN A 3 42.59 35.41 -24.96
N SER A 4 42.85 35.13 -26.23
CA SER A 4 41.93 34.40 -27.12
C SER A 4 41.77 32.94 -26.69
N VAL A 5 42.86 32.28 -26.26
CA VAL A 5 42.82 30.92 -25.69
C VAL A 5 42.04 30.88 -24.36
N LYS A 6 42.18 31.91 -23.52
CA LYS A 6 41.45 32.01 -22.25
C LYS A 6 39.94 32.18 -22.45
N ASN A 7 39.54 32.97 -23.44
CA ASN A 7 38.14 33.14 -23.82
C ASN A 7 37.54 31.86 -24.40
N LEU A 8 38.32 31.14 -25.23
CA LEU A 8 37.91 29.83 -25.77
C LEU A 8 37.71 28.81 -24.65
N LEU A 9 38.61 28.76 -23.67
CA LEU A 9 38.51 27.86 -22.52
C LEU A 9 37.27 28.17 -21.65
N ASN A 10 37.01 29.45 -21.40
CA ASN A 10 35.83 29.89 -20.65
C ASN A 10 34.52 29.56 -21.40
N MET A 11 34.51 29.69 -22.74
CA MET A 11 33.37 29.34 -23.57
C MET A 11 33.10 27.83 -23.54
N VAL A 12 34.14 27.00 -23.65
CA VAL A 12 34.01 25.54 -23.53
C VAL A 12 33.50 25.15 -22.16
N LEU A 13 34.04 25.75 -21.09
CA LEU A 13 33.57 25.51 -19.73
C LEU A 13 32.09 25.87 -19.54
N PHE A 14 31.67 27.02 -20.08
CA PHE A 14 30.28 27.45 -20.05
C PHE A 14 29.35 26.48 -20.78
N ILE A 15 29.76 25.99 -21.95
CA ILE A 15 29.00 25.00 -22.72
C ILE A 15 28.91 23.67 -21.95
N VAL A 16 30.01 23.20 -21.36
CA VAL A 16 30.00 21.98 -20.52
C VAL A 16 29.06 22.14 -19.33
N LEU A 17 29.09 23.30 -18.65
CA LEU A 17 28.16 23.59 -17.55
C LEU A 17 26.70 23.63 -18.01
N LEU A 18 26.41 24.18 -19.18
CA LEU A 18 25.07 24.16 -19.78
C LEU A 18 24.59 22.73 -20.08
N PHE A 19 25.46 21.89 -20.65
CA PHE A 19 25.13 20.49 -20.95
C PHE A 19 24.89 19.67 -19.68
N ILE A 20 25.70 19.86 -18.62
CA ILE A 20 25.49 19.19 -17.34
C ILE A 20 24.13 19.57 -16.74
N ASN A 21 23.75 20.85 -16.77
CA ASN A 21 22.46 21.30 -16.25
C ASN A 21 21.27 20.79 -17.09
N PHE A 22 21.44 20.62 -18.40
CA PHE A 22 20.38 20.10 -19.28
C PHE A 22 20.10 18.61 -19.04
N SER A 23 21.12 17.82 -18.67
CA SER A 23 20.97 16.39 -18.35
C SER A 23 20.13 16.12 -17.09
N PHE A 24 20.01 17.08 -16.18
CA PHE A 24 19.16 16.96 -14.99
C PHE A 24 17.69 17.31 -15.24
N LEU A 25 17.35 17.84 -16.42
CA LEU A 25 15.98 18.18 -16.79
C LEU A 25 15.28 17.00 -17.47
N SER A 26 15.41 15.80 -16.91
CA SER A 26 14.48 14.72 -17.24
C SER A 26 13.18 15.01 -16.49
N ALA A 27 12.09 15.29 -17.22
CA ALA A 27 10.76 15.34 -16.63
C ALA A 27 10.41 13.94 -16.13
N GLN A 28 10.65 13.69 -14.84
CA GLN A 28 10.23 12.46 -14.19
C GLN A 28 8.70 12.47 -14.14
N THR A 29 8.06 11.68 -14.98
CA THR A 29 6.62 11.41 -14.87
C THR A 29 6.42 10.53 -13.64
N ASP A 30 6.29 11.16 -12.47
CA ASP A 30 5.94 10.48 -11.22
C ASP A 30 4.51 9.94 -11.36
N SER A 31 4.40 8.64 -11.63
CA SER A 31 3.12 7.95 -11.74
C SER A 31 2.87 7.17 -10.46
N LEU A 32 1.95 7.70 -9.65
CA LEU A 32 1.47 7.03 -8.46
C LEU A 32 0.47 5.94 -8.87
N GLN A 33 0.76 4.69 -8.51
CA GLN A 33 -0.13 3.57 -8.78
C GLN A 33 -0.87 3.14 -7.51
N PHE A 34 -2.17 2.90 -7.63
CA PHE A 34 -2.97 2.33 -6.56
C PHE A 34 -3.24 0.84 -6.82
N ILE A 35 -2.99 0.01 -5.82
CA ILE A 35 -3.52 -1.35 -5.76
C ILE A 35 -4.70 -1.31 -4.79
N TYR A 36 -5.84 -1.83 -5.21
CA TYR A 36 -7.02 -1.95 -4.38
C TYR A 36 -7.45 -3.42 -4.27
N LEU A 37 -7.72 -3.85 -3.05
CA LEU A 37 -8.23 -5.18 -2.70
C LEU A 37 -9.37 -5.00 -1.69
N ALA A 38 -10.36 -5.88 -1.68
CA ALA A 38 -11.41 -5.91 -0.66
C ALA A 38 -12.10 -7.28 -0.68
N ASN A 39 -12.84 -7.59 0.38
CA ASN A 39 -13.71 -8.76 0.46
C ASN A 39 -12.96 -10.07 0.16
N THR A 40 -11.75 -10.22 0.70
CA THR A 40 -11.00 -11.47 0.52
C THR A 40 -11.60 -12.61 1.32
N ASN A 41 -12.41 -12.32 2.35
CA ASN A 41 -13.15 -13.30 3.14
C ASN A 41 -12.27 -14.45 3.67
N ALA A 42 -10.99 -14.18 3.95
CA ALA A 42 -9.96 -15.17 4.28
C ALA A 42 -9.76 -16.28 3.22
N ALA A 43 -10.00 -16.02 1.93
CA ALA A 43 -9.74 -16.97 0.84
C ALA A 43 -8.23 -17.08 0.55
N TYR A 44 -7.57 -18.07 1.16
CA TYR A 44 -6.13 -18.28 0.97
C TYR A 44 -5.74 -18.78 -0.40
N GLU A 45 -6.52 -19.74 -0.90
CA GLU A 45 -6.36 -20.34 -2.22
C GLU A 45 -7.60 -20.01 -3.05
N ASN A 46 -7.48 -20.20 -4.36
CA ASN A 46 -8.67 -20.16 -5.20
C ASN A 46 -9.68 -21.24 -4.77
N CYS A 47 -10.97 -20.93 -4.85
CA CYS A 47 -12.07 -21.81 -4.47
C CYS A 47 -12.28 -23.06 -5.38
N HIS A 48 -11.42 -23.26 -6.37
CA HIS A 48 -11.53 -24.21 -7.48
C HIS A 48 -12.86 -24.15 -8.23
N CYS A 49 -13.53 -23.00 -8.18
CA CYS A 49 -14.80 -22.76 -8.84
C CYS A 49 -14.61 -22.44 -10.33
N GLY A 50 -15.43 -23.04 -11.20
CA GLY A 50 -15.43 -22.76 -12.63
C GLY A 50 -14.28 -23.40 -13.40
N TYR A 51 -14.14 -23.03 -14.68
CA TYR A 51 -13.15 -23.66 -15.58
C TYR A 51 -11.70 -23.26 -15.27
N ASN A 52 -11.47 -22.09 -14.67
CA ASN A 52 -10.12 -21.61 -14.33
C ASN A 52 -10.08 -21.10 -12.89
N PRO A 53 -9.15 -21.60 -12.06
CA PRO A 53 -8.97 -21.11 -10.71
C PRO A 53 -8.44 -19.66 -10.71
N LEU A 54 -9.25 -18.69 -10.25
CA LEU A 54 -8.92 -17.27 -10.11
C LEU A 54 -8.88 -16.80 -8.64
N GLY A 55 -7.94 -15.92 -8.32
CA GLY A 55 -7.82 -15.33 -6.97
C GLY A 55 -7.05 -16.23 -6.00
N GLY A 56 -7.34 -16.07 -4.71
CA GLY A 56 -6.53 -16.58 -3.60
C GLY A 56 -5.50 -15.55 -3.13
N LEU A 57 -5.35 -15.41 -1.81
CA LEU A 57 -4.36 -14.52 -1.20
C LEU A 57 -2.93 -14.89 -1.58
N ASP A 58 -2.66 -16.16 -1.89
CA ASP A 58 -1.40 -16.64 -2.44
C ASP A 58 -1.05 -15.97 -3.79
N ARG A 59 -1.99 -15.98 -4.74
CA ARG A 59 -1.84 -15.39 -6.07
C ARG A 59 -1.84 -13.87 -6.01
N ILE A 60 -2.70 -13.29 -5.17
CA ILE A 60 -2.74 -11.84 -4.93
C ILE A 60 -1.39 -11.37 -4.37
N GLY A 61 -0.83 -12.08 -3.38
CA GLY A 61 0.48 -11.76 -2.81
C GLY A 61 1.59 -11.77 -3.85
N HIS A 62 1.59 -12.76 -4.76
CA HIS A 62 2.52 -12.80 -5.88
C HIS A 62 2.38 -11.57 -6.79
N LEU A 63 1.15 -11.26 -7.22
CA LEU A 63 0.88 -10.14 -8.11
C LEU A 63 1.26 -8.78 -7.48
N VAL A 64 0.92 -8.58 -6.21
CA VAL A 64 1.29 -7.36 -5.48
C VAL A 64 2.80 -7.18 -5.43
N ASN A 65 3.56 -8.25 -5.18
CA ASN A 65 5.02 -8.21 -5.18
C ASN A 65 5.59 -7.90 -6.56
N GLU A 66 5.00 -8.47 -7.62
CA GLU A 66 5.39 -8.14 -9.00
C GLU A 66 5.17 -6.67 -9.34
N ILE A 67 4.01 -6.11 -8.95
CA ILE A 67 3.67 -4.71 -9.19
C ILE A 67 4.66 -3.79 -8.45
N ARG A 68 4.89 -4.05 -7.15
CA ARG A 68 5.85 -3.28 -6.34
C ARG A 68 7.29 -3.32 -6.87
N ARG A 69 7.70 -4.45 -7.45
CA ARG A 69 9.01 -4.59 -8.09
C ARG A 69 9.13 -3.74 -9.36
N LYS A 70 8.03 -3.56 -10.11
CA LYS A 70 7.99 -2.79 -11.36
C LYS A 70 7.81 -1.29 -11.12
N ASN A 71 7.05 -0.90 -10.09
CA ASN A 71 6.84 0.48 -9.71
C ASN A 71 7.01 0.65 -8.19
N PRO A 72 8.04 1.37 -7.71
CA PRO A 72 8.20 1.64 -6.28
C PRO A 72 7.20 2.68 -5.74
N GLN A 73 6.56 3.49 -6.60
CA GLN A 73 5.55 4.48 -6.22
C GLN A 73 4.15 3.86 -6.22
N VAL A 74 3.93 2.88 -5.34
CA VAL A 74 2.66 2.17 -5.20
C VAL A 74 2.05 2.42 -3.82
N VAL A 75 0.76 2.71 -3.79
CA VAL A 75 -0.08 2.70 -2.57
C VAL A 75 -1.00 1.51 -2.64
N PHE A 76 -0.90 0.60 -1.68
CA PHE A 76 -1.75 -0.57 -1.58
C PHE A 76 -2.81 -0.37 -0.50
N ILE A 77 -4.07 -0.47 -0.89
CA ILE A 77 -5.25 -0.26 -0.05
C ILE A 77 -6.05 -1.56 0.03
N ASP A 78 -6.42 -1.98 1.23
CA ASP A 78 -7.44 -2.99 1.47
C ASP A 78 -8.73 -2.35 2.02
N GLY A 79 -9.87 -2.67 1.41
CA GLY A 79 -11.18 -2.11 1.70
C GLY A 79 -11.94 -2.78 2.85
N GLY A 80 -11.37 -3.79 3.52
CA GLY A 80 -12.03 -4.53 4.59
C GLY A 80 -12.63 -5.85 4.13
N ASP A 81 -13.31 -6.54 5.05
CA ASP A 81 -13.83 -7.91 4.87
C ASP A 81 -12.72 -8.89 4.48
N PHE A 82 -11.59 -8.78 5.18
CA PHE A 82 -10.45 -9.65 4.95
C PHE A 82 -10.45 -10.86 5.88
N THR A 83 -11.08 -10.74 7.05
CA THR A 83 -11.36 -11.89 7.92
C THR A 83 -12.43 -12.80 7.31
N ASN A 84 -12.66 -13.96 7.89
CA ASN A 84 -13.68 -14.88 7.39
C ASN A 84 -15.09 -14.34 7.72
N SER A 85 -16.05 -14.61 6.84
CA SER A 85 -17.45 -14.25 7.04
C SER A 85 -18.13 -14.95 8.24
N TYR A 86 -17.45 -15.90 8.87
CA TYR A 86 -17.86 -16.58 10.09
C TYR A 86 -16.81 -16.42 11.20
N PRO A 87 -17.20 -16.53 12.49
CA PRO A 87 -16.32 -16.28 13.64
C PRO A 87 -15.34 -17.44 13.92
N PHE A 88 -14.50 -17.78 12.94
CA PHE A 88 -13.43 -18.76 13.08
C PHE A 88 -12.16 -18.09 13.61
N ASP A 89 -12.03 -18.01 14.95
CA ASP A 89 -10.95 -17.29 15.64
C ASP A 89 -9.54 -17.65 15.10
N GLU A 90 -9.24 -18.93 14.90
CA GLU A 90 -7.90 -19.37 14.44
C GLU A 90 -7.65 -19.05 12.97
N LEU A 91 -8.67 -19.21 12.11
CA LEU A 91 -8.59 -18.82 10.70
C LEU A 91 -8.36 -17.31 10.57
N ASN A 92 -9.12 -16.51 11.33
CA ASN A 92 -8.97 -15.06 11.33
C ASN A 92 -7.58 -14.63 11.84
N ARG A 93 -7.03 -15.34 12.83
CA ARG A 93 -5.65 -15.11 13.31
C ARG A 93 -4.62 -15.38 12.20
N LEU A 94 -4.75 -16.49 11.49
CA LEU A 94 -3.87 -16.83 10.35
C LEU A 94 -3.99 -15.80 9.22
N THR A 95 -5.20 -15.34 8.92
CA THR A 95 -5.41 -14.30 7.91
C THR A 95 -4.71 -13.01 8.28
N ILE A 96 -4.77 -12.59 9.55
CA ILE A 96 -4.05 -11.40 10.02
C ILE A 96 -2.53 -11.57 9.87
N GLU A 97 -1.98 -12.75 10.14
CA GLU A 97 -0.54 -13.02 9.89
C GLU A 97 -0.20 -12.91 8.39
N ILE A 98 -1.04 -13.44 7.50
CA ILE A 98 -0.86 -13.28 6.04
C ILE A 98 -0.85 -11.79 5.67
N TYR A 99 -1.77 -10.99 6.23
CA TYR A 99 -1.85 -9.55 5.97
C TYR A 99 -0.62 -8.77 6.46
N LYS A 100 0.09 -9.24 7.51
CA LYS A 100 1.39 -8.67 7.90
C LYS A 100 2.48 -8.87 6.85
N HIS A 101 2.37 -9.91 6.01
CA HIS A 101 3.28 -10.15 4.90
C HIS A 101 2.83 -9.46 3.62
N LEU A 102 1.52 -9.41 3.37
CA LEU A 102 0.92 -8.71 2.24
C LEU A 102 1.13 -7.18 2.32
N LYS A 103 1.16 -6.64 3.55
CA LYS A 103 1.50 -5.25 3.88
C LYS A 103 0.73 -4.21 3.08
N PRO A 104 -0.61 -4.17 3.09
CA PRO A 104 -1.32 -2.99 2.60
C PRO A 104 -0.83 -1.75 3.37
N ASP A 105 -0.73 -0.61 2.71
CA ASP A 105 -0.39 0.65 3.35
C ASP A 105 -1.57 1.16 4.18
N ILE A 106 -2.78 1.00 3.65
CA ILE A 106 -4.04 1.39 4.29
C ILE A 106 -4.96 0.19 4.32
N MET A 107 -5.63 -0.03 5.46
CA MET A 107 -6.69 -1.03 5.59
C MET A 107 -7.92 -0.40 6.22
N MET A 108 -9.08 -0.67 5.65
CA MET A 108 -10.36 -0.35 6.27
C MET A 108 -10.85 -1.54 7.09
N LEU A 109 -11.79 -1.27 8.01
CA LEU A 109 -12.42 -2.30 8.83
C LEU A 109 -13.90 -2.32 8.48
N ALA A 110 -14.38 -3.47 8.03
CA ALA A 110 -15.77 -3.71 7.68
C ALA A 110 -16.45 -4.59 8.75
N ASP A 111 -17.67 -5.05 8.49
CA ASP A 111 -18.47 -5.77 9.49
C ASP A 111 -17.87 -7.12 9.88
N GLN A 112 -17.18 -7.82 8.96
CA GLN A 112 -16.58 -9.12 9.25
C GLN A 112 -15.51 -9.06 10.34
N GLU A 113 -14.71 -7.99 10.35
CA GLU A 113 -13.67 -7.81 11.36
C GLU A 113 -14.23 -7.72 12.80
N PHE A 114 -15.51 -7.40 12.96
CA PHE A 114 -16.16 -7.23 14.27
C PHE A 114 -16.97 -8.44 14.75
N GLN A 115 -17.13 -9.49 13.92
CA GLN A 115 -18.03 -10.62 14.24
C GLN A 115 -17.64 -11.39 15.51
N THR A 116 -16.34 -11.51 15.80
CA THR A 116 -15.83 -12.20 17.00
C THR A 116 -15.82 -11.28 18.24
N GLY A 117 -16.20 -10.02 18.06
CA GLY A 117 -16.22 -8.98 19.09
C GLY A 117 -14.92 -8.18 19.15
N ASN A 118 -15.08 -6.87 19.30
CA ASN A 118 -14.01 -5.86 19.24
C ASN A 118 -12.81 -6.16 20.16
N ARG A 119 -13.05 -6.66 21.38
CA ARG A 119 -11.99 -6.97 22.35
C ARG A 119 -11.09 -8.12 21.93
N LYS A 120 -11.61 -9.09 21.18
CA LYS A 120 -10.84 -10.25 20.72
C LYS A 120 -9.93 -9.90 19.56
N ILE A 121 -10.45 -9.15 18.58
CA ILE A 121 -9.75 -8.89 17.33
C ILE A 121 -8.74 -7.73 17.43
N ALA A 122 -9.00 -6.74 18.28
CA ALA A 122 -8.18 -5.53 18.37
C ALA A 122 -6.69 -5.77 18.66
N PRO A 123 -6.29 -6.69 19.56
CA PRO A 123 -4.87 -7.00 19.77
C PRO A 123 -4.16 -7.59 18.55
N SER A 124 -4.90 -8.23 17.64
CA SER A 124 -4.37 -8.76 16.39
C SER A 124 -4.26 -7.66 15.34
N LEU A 125 -5.31 -6.83 15.20
CA LEU A 125 -5.33 -5.68 14.30
C LEU A 125 -4.25 -4.64 14.66
N SER A 126 -3.97 -4.43 15.94
CA SER A 126 -2.94 -3.48 16.41
C SER A 126 -1.52 -3.88 16.01
N LYS A 127 -1.31 -5.14 15.59
CA LYS A 127 -0.03 -5.68 15.13
C LYS A 127 0.15 -5.59 13.61
N LEU A 128 -0.86 -5.13 12.87
CA LEU A 128 -0.73 -4.91 11.44
C LEU A 128 0.24 -3.74 11.19
N PRO A 129 1.10 -3.83 10.16
CA PRO A 129 1.98 -2.71 9.78
C PRO A 129 1.21 -1.56 9.09
N SER A 130 -0.06 -1.80 8.75
CA SER A 130 -0.92 -0.92 7.97
C SER A 130 -1.55 0.21 8.79
N PHE A 131 -1.89 1.31 8.12
CA PHE A 131 -2.75 2.34 8.69
C PHE A 131 -4.21 1.88 8.64
N LEU A 132 -4.81 1.65 9.80
CA LEU A 132 -6.25 1.37 9.90
C LEU A 132 -7.03 2.68 9.72
N LEU A 133 -7.93 2.73 8.75
CA LEU A 133 -8.71 3.91 8.39
C LEU A 133 -10.22 3.68 8.61
N ALA A 134 -10.84 4.55 9.40
CA ALA A 134 -12.28 4.62 9.61
C ALA A 134 -12.69 6.08 9.86
N SER A 135 -13.66 6.59 9.10
CA SER A 135 -14.15 7.98 9.24
C SER A 135 -15.49 8.09 9.97
N ASN A 136 -16.24 6.99 10.05
CA ASN A 136 -17.61 6.94 10.58
C ASN A 136 -17.72 6.23 11.95
N PHE A 137 -16.63 5.76 12.54
CA PHE A 137 -16.61 5.23 13.91
C PHE A 137 -15.26 5.45 14.60
N THR A 138 -15.26 5.29 15.93
CA THR A 138 -14.10 5.47 16.81
C THR A 138 -13.86 4.20 17.63
N PHE A 139 -12.62 3.96 18.01
CA PHE A 139 -12.24 2.87 18.90
C PHE A 139 -11.95 3.42 20.29
N LYS A 140 -13.00 3.77 21.04
CA LYS A 140 -12.87 4.47 22.32
C LYS A 140 -12.12 3.65 23.39
N ASP A 141 -12.17 2.31 23.30
CA ASP A 141 -11.66 1.39 24.33
C ASP A 141 -10.77 0.25 23.77
N LEU A 142 -10.25 0.37 22.55
CA LEU A 142 -9.42 -0.68 21.94
C LEU A 142 -7.96 -0.20 21.77
N PRO A 143 -6.97 -1.11 21.91
CA PRO A 143 -5.54 -0.80 21.75
C PRO A 143 -5.13 -0.59 20.29
N LEU A 144 -5.99 0.01 19.46
CA LEU A 144 -5.69 0.35 18.08
C LEU A 144 -4.98 1.71 18.08
N LYS A 145 -3.89 1.82 17.31
CA LYS A 145 -3.27 3.13 17.07
C LYS A 145 -4.36 4.08 16.57
N PRO A 146 -4.44 5.32 17.08
CA PRO A 146 -5.47 6.24 16.67
C PRO A 146 -5.46 6.34 15.15
N VAL A 147 -6.62 6.06 14.55
CA VAL A 147 -6.89 6.39 13.16
C VAL A 147 -6.49 7.86 13.01
N LYS A 148 -5.49 8.16 12.18
CA LYS A 148 -5.29 9.54 11.75
C LYS A 148 -6.54 9.89 10.96
N TYR A 149 -7.49 10.55 11.61
CA TYR A 149 -8.64 11.11 10.94
C TYR A 149 -8.12 12.03 9.85
N LEU A 150 -8.13 11.55 8.61
CA LEU A 150 -8.16 12.40 7.44
C LEU A 150 -9.57 12.98 7.44
N SER A 151 -9.76 14.04 8.23
CA SER A 151 -10.87 14.95 8.02
C SER A 151 -10.85 15.30 6.54
N CYS A 152 -11.83 14.84 5.76
CA CYS A 152 -12.12 15.48 4.49
C CYS A 152 -12.15 16.98 4.79
N GLY A 153 -11.32 17.76 4.08
CA GLY A 153 -11.28 19.20 4.25
C GLY A 153 -12.71 19.72 4.26
N LYS A 154 -13.03 20.60 5.21
CA LYS A 154 -14.30 21.30 5.21
C LYS A 154 -14.53 21.84 3.79
N ALA A 155 -15.57 21.35 3.14
CA ALA A 155 -16.07 21.92 1.90
C ALA A 155 -16.60 23.34 2.16
#